data_AF-A0A2I0XI32-F1
#
_entry.id   AF-A0A2I0XI32-F1
#
_cell.length_a   1.000
_cell.length_b   1.000
_cell.length_c   1.000
_cell.angle_alpha   90.00
_cell.angle_beta   90.00
_cell.angle_gamma   90.00
#
_symmetry.space_group_name_H-M   'P 1'
#
loop_
_entity.id
_entity.type
_entity.pdbx_description
1 polymer ?
#
loop_
_entity_poly.entity_id
_entity_poly.type
_entity_poly.pdbx_seq_one_letter_code
_entity_poly.pdbx_strand_id
1 'polypeptide(L)'
;MQAKVESSHLDRWLLVNVQTREEYMVVILNRETWSDVTVQELLRSHFLFWEINDKDTIEGQKVCCFYKLMTLPAILVVDPITGEKMYACHGMKQPDDLLKDLMRFSDRSPKQNLQASTRRENASASTHQTEANEVSQPKEINLEPTTKTSYPPLPEEPIEKKHTCKVGICLPSGERVQRSFLKTDSTKLLWSFCSTLLKKEEESQSFCFIVPRSPMLFYDTDTSFEEAGLSNTLLRLSFRGD
;
A
#
# COMPACT_ATOMS: atom_id res chain seq x y z
N MET A 1 3.27 -11.59 9.62
CA MET A 1 2.15 -10.91 10.29
C MET A 1 1.20 -11.97 10.84
N GLN A 2 1.15 -12.16 12.16
CA GLN A 2 0.45 -13.26 12.84
C GLN A 2 -1.06 -13.28 12.53
N ALA A 3 -1.72 -12.12 12.56
CA ALA A 3 -3.15 -11.97 12.29
C ALA A 3 -3.57 -12.47 10.90
N LYS A 4 -2.73 -12.24 9.87
CA LYS A 4 -2.99 -12.71 8.51
C LYS A 4 -3.00 -14.25 8.42
N VAL A 5 -2.01 -14.87 9.06
CA VAL A 5 -1.87 -16.34 9.09
C VAL A 5 -3.08 -16.94 9.80
N GLU A 6 -3.43 -16.42 10.98
CA GLU A 6 -4.59 -16.87 11.76
C GLU A 6 -5.91 -16.71 10.99
N SER A 7 -6.15 -15.54 10.39
CA SER A 7 -7.33 -15.27 9.57
C SER A 7 -7.44 -16.24 8.38
N SER A 8 -6.31 -16.58 7.75
CA SER A 8 -6.26 -17.57 6.67
C SER A 8 -6.58 -18.99 7.15
N HIS A 9 -6.14 -19.37 8.36
CA HIS A 9 -6.46 -20.67 8.94
C HIS A 9 -7.95 -20.78 9.28
N LEU A 10 -8.52 -19.73 9.86
CA LEU A 10 -9.95 -19.64 10.21
C LEU A 10 -10.88 -19.48 9.01
N ASP A 11 -10.34 -19.23 7.82
CA ASP A 11 -11.09 -18.90 6.60
C ASP A 11 -12.07 -17.73 6.80
N ARG A 12 -11.56 -16.68 7.47
CA ARG A 12 -12.29 -15.44 7.75
C ARG A 12 -11.57 -14.26 7.13
N TRP A 13 -12.32 -13.23 6.76
CA TRP A 13 -11.74 -11.98 6.27
C TRP A 13 -10.98 -11.26 7.37
N LEU A 14 -9.86 -10.62 7.06
CA LEU A 14 -9.13 -9.83 8.04
C LEU A 14 -9.69 -8.40 8.04
N LEU A 15 -10.35 -7.98 9.12
CA LEU A 15 -10.80 -6.60 9.31
C LEU A 15 -9.77 -5.86 10.17
N VAL A 16 -9.09 -4.89 9.59
CA VAL A 16 -8.05 -4.10 10.28
C VAL A 16 -8.59 -2.72 10.63
N ASN A 17 -8.57 -2.38 11.92
CA ASN A 17 -8.90 -1.05 12.42
C ASN A 17 -7.60 -0.34 12.80
N VAL A 18 -7.19 0.64 11.99
CA VAL A 18 -5.97 1.43 12.21
C VAL A 18 -6.35 2.76 12.84
N GLN A 19 -5.80 3.05 14.01
CA GLN A 19 -6.12 4.24 14.80
C GLN A 19 -4.87 5.05 15.13
N THR A 20 -5.06 6.36 15.35
CA THR A 20 -4.06 7.25 15.96
C THR A 20 -4.49 7.61 17.38
N ARG A 21 -3.52 7.75 18.28
CA ARG A 21 -3.77 8.02 19.72
C ARG A 21 -4.30 9.44 19.99
N GLU A 22 -4.23 10.32 19.00
CA GLU A 22 -4.43 11.77 19.16
C GLU A 22 -5.85 12.26 18.80
N GLU A 23 -6.80 11.37 18.51
CA GLU A 23 -8.12 11.78 18.00
C GLU A 23 -9.31 11.37 18.90
N TYR A 24 -10.17 12.35 19.17
CA TYR A 24 -11.49 12.19 19.82
C TYR A 24 -12.36 11.12 19.13
N MET A 25 -12.09 10.84 17.84
CA MET A 25 -12.77 9.88 17.00
C MET A 25 -12.62 8.42 17.48
N VAL A 26 -11.51 8.06 18.14
CA VAL A 26 -11.29 6.69 18.66
C VAL A 26 -12.32 6.34 19.74
N VAL A 27 -12.58 7.29 20.64
CA VAL A 27 -13.56 7.11 21.72
C VAL A 27 -14.97 6.93 21.15
N ILE A 28 -15.30 7.67 20.08
CA ILE A 28 -16.62 7.59 19.44
C ILE A 28 -16.75 6.30 18.62
N LEU A 29 -15.72 5.87 17.87
CA LEU A 29 -15.75 4.59 17.14
C LEU A 29 -15.96 3.41 18.10
N ASN A 30 -15.24 3.41 19.23
CA ASN A 30 -15.37 2.35 20.24
C ASN A 30 -16.76 2.38 20.90
N ARG A 31 -17.31 3.57 21.18
CA ARG A 31 -18.60 3.73 21.86
C ARG A 31 -19.82 3.53 20.97
N GLU A 32 -19.78 3.99 19.72
CA GLU A 32 -20.95 4.01 18.82
C GLU A 32 -20.87 2.85 17.81
N THR A 33 -19.74 2.67 17.13
CA THR A 33 -19.61 1.72 16.02
C THR A 33 -19.31 0.29 16.48
N TRP A 34 -18.27 0.11 17.29
CA TRP A 34 -17.82 -1.23 17.70
C TRP A 34 -18.65 -1.82 18.85
N SER A 35 -19.45 -0.99 19.52
CA SER A 35 -20.39 -1.43 20.57
C SER A 35 -21.74 -1.88 20.00
N ASP A 36 -22.04 -1.61 18.73
CA ASP A 36 -23.28 -2.05 18.09
C ASP A 36 -23.32 -3.60 18.00
N VAL A 37 -24.42 -4.18 18.49
CA VAL A 37 -24.57 -5.64 18.59
C VAL A 37 -24.59 -6.33 17.22
N THR A 38 -25.20 -5.70 16.23
CA THR A 38 -25.31 -6.25 14.87
C THR A 38 -23.94 -6.24 14.18
N VAL A 39 -23.18 -5.15 14.35
CA VAL A 39 -21.79 -5.07 13.89
C VAL A 39 -20.98 -6.21 14.54
N GLN A 40 -21.05 -6.37 15.86
CA GLN A 40 -20.30 -7.41 16.54
C GLN A 40 -20.67 -8.84 16.09
N GLU A 41 -21.95 -9.12 15.85
CA GLU A 41 -22.39 -10.42 15.33
C GLU A 41 -21.83 -10.70 13.93
N LEU A 42 -21.86 -9.71 13.04
CA LEU A 42 -21.27 -9.82 11.71
C LEU A 42 -19.77 -10.10 11.78
N LEU A 43 -19.04 -9.36 12.63
CA LEU A 43 -17.60 -9.55 12.85
C LEU A 43 -17.29 -10.93 13.40
N ARG A 44 -17.99 -11.37 14.44
CA ARG A 44 -17.79 -12.70 15.05
C ARG A 44 -18.05 -13.85 14.09
N SER A 45 -18.85 -13.64 13.05
CA SER A 45 -19.21 -14.69 12.09
C SER A 45 -18.22 -14.77 10.93
N HIS A 46 -17.81 -13.63 10.36
CA HIS A 46 -17.11 -13.61 9.06
C HIS A 46 -15.70 -13.02 9.10
N PHE A 47 -15.35 -12.32 10.18
CA PHE A 47 -14.10 -11.55 10.26
C PHE A 47 -13.21 -12.01 11.42
N LEU A 48 -11.90 -11.82 11.24
CA LEU A 48 -10.95 -11.69 12.32
C LEU A 48 -10.67 -10.20 12.50
N PHE A 49 -11.08 -9.63 13.62
CA PHE A 49 -10.91 -8.21 13.92
C PHE A 49 -9.53 -7.96 14.52
N TRP A 50 -8.75 -7.09 13.89
CA TRP A 50 -7.42 -6.71 14.34
C TRP A 50 -7.31 -5.20 14.47
N GLU A 51 -7.16 -4.73 15.71
CA GLU A 51 -6.96 -3.31 16.01
C GLU A 51 -5.47 -3.00 16.17
N ILE A 52 -5.03 -1.88 15.59
CA ILE A 52 -3.64 -1.46 15.62
C ILE A 52 -3.49 0.05 15.66
N ASN A 53 -2.49 0.52 16.43
CA ASN A 53 -2.09 1.91 16.47
C ASN A 53 -0.96 2.19 15.47
N ASP A 54 -1.08 3.26 14.70
CA ASP A 54 -0.13 3.62 13.63
C ASP A 54 1.25 4.05 14.17
N LYS A 55 1.31 4.74 15.31
CA LYS A 55 2.55 5.31 15.85
C LYS A 55 3.25 4.40 16.86
N ASP A 56 2.48 3.58 17.60
CA ASP A 56 3.01 2.80 18.71
C ASP A 56 3.61 1.45 18.27
N THR A 57 3.36 0.99 17.03
CA THR A 57 3.79 -0.34 16.55
C THR A 57 4.41 -0.30 15.16
N ILE A 58 5.46 -1.10 14.94
CA ILE A 58 6.08 -1.30 13.62
C ILE A 58 5.04 -1.90 12.66
N GLU A 59 4.19 -2.78 13.17
CA GLU A 59 3.10 -3.40 12.43
C GLU A 59 2.08 -2.36 11.92
N GLY A 60 1.74 -1.34 12.72
CA GLY A 60 0.81 -0.28 12.33
C GLY A 60 1.37 0.56 11.20
N GLN A 61 2.65 0.92 11.32
CA GLN A 61 3.38 1.59 10.24
C GLN A 61 3.39 0.74 8.98
N LYS A 62 3.72 -0.56 9.08
CA LYS A 62 3.72 -1.49 7.93
C LYS A 62 2.34 -1.59 7.26
N VAL A 63 1.24 -1.62 8.03
CA VAL A 63 -0.12 -1.62 7.49
C VAL A 63 -0.41 -0.33 6.74
N CYS A 64 -0.11 0.84 7.32
CA CYS A 64 -0.27 2.13 6.64
C CYS A 64 0.55 2.21 5.35
N CYS A 65 1.80 1.74 5.38
CA CYS A 65 2.69 1.66 4.22
C CYS A 65 2.06 0.79 3.12
N PHE A 66 1.73 -0.45 3.48
CA PHE A 66 1.35 -1.49 2.53
C PHE A 66 0.03 -1.17 1.85
N TYR A 67 -0.93 -0.59 2.59
CA TYR A 67 -2.26 -0.26 2.07
C TYR A 67 -2.43 1.19 1.61
N LYS A 68 -1.37 2.00 1.69
CA LYS A 68 -1.36 3.43 1.36
C LYS A 68 -2.45 4.21 2.11
N LEU A 69 -2.47 4.07 3.44
CA LEU A 69 -3.42 4.81 4.28
C LEU A 69 -2.93 6.25 4.45
N MET A 70 -3.72 7.21 3.97
CA MET A 70 -3.38 8.65 3.97
C MET A 70 -4.04 9.41 5.12
N THR A 71 -5.14 8.89 5.64
CA THR A 71 -5.93 9.47 6.73
C THR A 71 -6.25 8.40 7.75
N LEU A 72 -6.29 8.78 9.02
CA LEU A 72 -6.68 7.92 10.13
C LEU A 72 -7.86 8.58 10.88
N PRO A 73 -8.68 7.79 11.62
CA PRO A 73 -8.69 6.33 11.65
C PRO A 73 -9.08 5.72 10.30
N ALA A 74 -8.69 4.48 10.06
CA ALA A 74 -9.02 3.75 8.84
C ALA A 74 -9.46 2.32 9.13
N ILE A 75 -10.46 1.84 8.39
CA ILE A 75 -10.97 0.47 8.45
C ILE A 75 -10.70 -0.19 7.11
N LEU A 76 -10.07 -1.36 7.15
CA LEU A 76 -9.66 -2.13 5.98
C LEU A 76 -10.26 -3.53 6.03
N VAL A 77 -10.76 -4.04 4.91
CA VAL A 77 -10.95 -5.49 4.72
C VAL A 77 -9.83 -6.01 3.84
N VAL A 78 -9.14 -7.04 4.31
CA VAL A 78 -8.00 -7.67 3.66
C VAL A 78 -8.32 -9.13 3.38
N ASP A 79 -8.01 -9.59 2.17
CA ASP A 79 -7.96 -11.02 1.86
C ASP A 79 -6.71 -11.61 2.55
N PRO A 80 -6.86 -12.50 3.54
CA PRO A 80 -5.72 -13.02 4.28
C PRO A 80 -4.83 -13.96 3.44
N ILE A 81 -5.34 -14.50 2.33
CA ILE A 81 -4.59 -15.42 1.47
C ILE A 81 -3.73 -14.63 0.49
N THR A 82 -4.33 -13.67 -0.22
CA THR A 82 -3.62 -12.88 -1.24
C THR A 82 -2.93 -11.64 -0.66
N GLY A 83 -3.38 -11.14 0.49
CA GLY A 83 -2.97 -9.85 1.03
C GLY A 83 -3.60 -8.66 0.30
N GLU A 84 -4.60 -8.88 -0.54
CA GLU A 84 -5.27 -7.81 -1.27
C GLU A 84 -6.18 -6.98 -0.36
N LYS A 85 -6.20 -5.66 -0.62
CA LYS A 85 -7.14 -4.74 0.01
C LYS A 85 -8.48 -4.80 -0.69
N MET A 86 -9.44 -5.46 -0.06
CA MET A 86 -10.79 -5.63 -0.62
C MET A 86 -11.70 -4.43 -0.36
N TYR A 87 -11.43 -3.69 0.72
CA TYR A 87 -12.18 -2.50 1.11
C TYR A 87 -11.33 -1.58 1.97
N ALA A 88 -11.59 -0.28 1.89
CA ALA A 88 -11.04 0.73 2.79
C ALA A 88 -12.03 1.87 2.99
N CYS A 89 -12.19 2.32 4.24
CA CYS A 89 -12.78 3.62 4.54
C CYS A 89 -11.97 4.35 5.61
N HIS A 90 -12.16 5.66 5.67
CA HIS A 90 -11.41 6.55 6.55
C HIS A 90 -12.38 7.40 7.38
N GLY A 91 -11.90 7.84 8.56
CA GLY A 91 -12.68 8.63 9.50
C GLY A 91 -13.77 7.84 10.21
N MET A 92 -14.71 8.58 10.78
CA MET A 92 -15.86 8.00 11.50
C MET A 92 -16.79 7.25 10.55
N LYS A 93 -17.24 6.08 10.97
CA LYS A 93 -18.24 5.28 10.25
C LYS A 93 -19.35 4.88 11.19
N GLN A 94 -20.59 5.25 10.87
CA GLN A 94 -21.76 4.86 11.67
C GLN A 94 -22.02 3.34 11.50
N PRO A 95 -22.65 2.68 12.50
CA PRO A 95 -22.94 1.24 12.46
C PRO A 95 -23.62 0.80 11.17
N ASP A 96 -24.71 1.47 10.77
CA ASP A 96 -25.52 1.09 9.60
C ASP A 96 -24.71 1.17 8.30
N ASP A 97 -23.90 2.22 8.16
CA ASP A 97 -23.04 2.40 6.99
C ASP A 97 -21.96 1.31 6.95
N LEU A 98 -21.36 0.99 8.10
CA LEU A 98 -20.36 -0.06 8.19
C LEU A 98 -20.96 -1.43 7.88
N LEU A 99 -22.14 -1.75 8.41
CA LEU A 99 -22.86 -3.00 8.13
C LEU A 99 -23.14 -3.15 6.64
N LYS A 100 -23.69 -2.11 6.01
CA LYS A 100 -23.96 -2.11 4.57
C LYS A 100 -22.69 -2.36 3.77
N ASP A 101 -21.59 -1.74 4.16
CA ASP A 101 -20.30 -1.94 3.52
C ASP A 101 -19.73 -3.35 3.77
N LEU A 102 -19.88 -3.93 4.95
CA LEU A 102 -19.31 -5.23 5.29
C LEU A 102 -20.15 -6.43 4.86
N MET A 103 -21.46 -6.26 4.66
CA MET A 103 -22.39 -7.29 4.20
C MET A 103 -21.95 -7.96 2.89
N ARG A 104 -21.23 -7.26 2.00
CA ARG A 104 -20.72 -7.86 0.77
C ARG A 104 -19.75 -9.03 0.99
N PHE A 105 -19.20 -9.18 2.20
CA PHE A 105 -18.25 -10.21 2.58
C PHE A 105 -18.89 -11.37 3.35
N SER A 106 -20.20 -11.33 3.65
CA SER A 106 -20.89 -12.46 4.31
C SER A 106 -21.15 -13.63 3.36
N ASP A 107 -21.26 -13.36 2.06
CA ASP A 107 -21.66 -14.37 1.08
C ASP A 107 -20.54 -15.35 0.73
N ARG A 108 -19.27 -14.98 0.96
CA ARG A 108 -18.09 -15.77 0.58
C ARG A 108 -16.98 -15.66 1.60
N SER A 109 -16.34 -16.78 1.90
CA SER A 109 -15.07 -16.81 2.63
C SER A 109 -13.88 -16.45 1.72
N PRO A 110 -12.70 -16.12 2.28
CA PRO A 110 -11.47 -15.89 1.50
C PRO A 110 -11.12 -17.05 0.55
N LYS A 111 -11.21 -18.31 1.01
CA LYS A 111 -10.94 -19.47 0.14
C LYS A 111 -11.94 -19.58 -1.01
N GLN A 112 -13.22 -19.30 -0.75
CA GLN A 112 -14.26 -19.30 -1.79
C GLN A 112 -14.05 -18.14 -2.79
N ASN A 113 -13.60 -16.99 -2.31
CA ASN A 113 -13.24 -15.85 -3.16
C ASN A 113 -12.10 -16.22 -4.12
N LEU A 114 -11.02 -16.82 -3.60
CA LEU A 114 -9.88 -17.26 -4.41
C LEU A 114 -10.28 -18.30 -5.48
N GLN A 115 -11.14 -19.26 -5.14
CA GLN A 115 -11.66 -20.25 -6.09
C GLN A 115 -12.53 -19.60 -7.19
N ALA A 116 -13.29 -18.56 -6.84
CA ALA A 116 -14.09 -17.84 -7.83
C ALA A 116 -13.23 -17.02 -8.79
N SER A 117 -12.15 -16.40 -8.30
CA SER A 117 -11.20 -15.63 -9.12
C SER A 117 -10.46 -16.53 -10.13
N THR A 118 -9.92 -17.67 -9.67
CA THR A 118 -9.23 -18.64 -10.53
C THR A 118 -10.12 -19.24 -11.63
N ARG A 119 -11.41 -19.49 -11.33
CA ARG A 119 -12.38 -19.95 -12.34
C ARG A 119 -12.66 -18.89 -13.41
N ARG A 120 -12.70 -17.60 -13.05
CA ARG A 120 -12.92 -16.51 -14.00
C ARG A 120 -11.72 -16.33 -14.94
N GLU A 121 -10.51 -16.48 -14.43
CA GLU A 121 -9.28 -16.43 -15.23
C GLU A 121 -9.22 -17.61 -16.23
N ASN A 122 -9.54 -18.82 -15.77
CA ASN A 122 -9.55 -20.01 -16.64
C ASN A 122 -10.67 -19.96 -17.69
N ALA A 123 -11.83 -19.40 -17.38
CA ALA A 123 -12.91 -19.18 -18.35
C ALA A 123 -12.54 -18.13 -19.41
N SER A 124 -11.74 -17.13 -19.04
CA SER A 124 -11.27 -16.08 -19.96
C SER A 124 -10.14 -16.57 -20.87
N ALA A 125 -9.36 -17.56 -20.44
CA ALA A 125 -8.30 -18.20 -21.25
C ALA A 125 -8.82 -19.24 -22.28
N SER A 126 -10.12 -19.55 -22.25
CA SER A 126 -10.74 -20.68 -22.98
C SER A 126 -11.32 -20.32 -24.36
N THR A 127 -11.22 -19.08 -24.85
CA THR A 127 -12.05 -18.63 -26.00
C THR A 127 -11.32 -18.42 -27.34
N HIS A 128 -10.05 -18.78 -27.49
CA HIS A 128 -9.39 -18.63 -28.82
C HIS A 128 -8.55 -19.84 -29.22
N GLN A 129 -9.15 -20.83 -29.90
CA GLN A 129 -8.47 -21.69 -30.89
C GLN A 129 -9.43 -22.30 -31.94
N THR A 130 -9.33 -21.85 -33.20
CA THR A 130 -9.44 -22.57 -34.49
C THR A 130 -9.24 -21.51 -35.60
N GLU A 131 -8.36 -21.55 -36.63
CA GLU A 131 -7.59 -22.59 -37.32
C GLU A 131 -6.28 -22.05 -37.97
N ALA A 132 -5.27 -22.93 -38.00
CA ALA A 132 -4.14 -23.21 -38.92
C ALA A 132 -3.45 -22.19 -39.89
N ASN A 133 -2.11 -22.18 -39.74
CA ASN A 133 -1.01 -22.23 -40.73
C ASN A 133 -0.74 -21.09 -41.75
N GLU A 134 0.38 -20.38 -41.56
CA GLU A 134 1.54 -20.39 -42.49
C GLU A 134 2.82 -19.81 -41.87
N VAL A 135 3.96 -20.36 -42.27
CA VAL A 135 5.33 -20.11 -41.75
C VAL A 135 5.87 -18.77 -42.28
N SER A 136 6.38 -17.91 -41.39
CA SER A 136 7.39 -16.87 -41.70
C SER A 136 7.98 -16.28 -40.41
N GLN A 137 9.27 -16.53 -40.16
CA GLN A 137 10.16 -15.65 -39.37
C GLN A 137 11.03 -14.85 -40.36
N PRO A 138 11.68 -13.73 -39.99
CA PRO A 138 11.47 -12.85 -38.82
C PRO A 138 11.31 -11.37 -39.22
N LYS A 139 10.50 -10.59 -38.49
CA LYS A 139 10.68 -9.14 -38.38
C LYS A 139 10.36 -8.67 -36.97
N GLU A 140 11.35 -8.04 -36.36
CA GLU A 140 11.23 -7.21 -35.16
C GLU A 140 10.07 -6.23 -35.31
N ILE A 141 9.07 -6.35 -34.44
CA ILE A 141 8.28 -5.20 -33.99
C ILE A 141 8.00 -5.40 -32.50
N ASN A 142 8.61 -4.50 -31.75
CA ASN A 142 8.54 -4.25 -30.32
C ASN A 142 7.09 -4.09 -29.84
N LEU A 143 6.64 -4.89 -28.87
CA LEU A 143 5.45 -4.63 -28.03
C LEU A 143 5.57 -5.42 -26.71
N GLU A 144 6.22 -4.79 -25.72
CA GLU A 144 6.17 -5.16 -24.30
C GLU A 144 4.73 -5.03 -23.75
N PRO A 145 4.19 -6.02 -23.00
CA PRO A 145 3.00 -5.82 -22.17
C PRO A 145 3.39 -5.14 -20.85
N THR A 146 3.27 -3.81 -20.86
CA THR A 146 2.95 -2.87 -19.77
C THR A 146 2.89 -3.39 -18.32
N THR A 147 3.86 -2.95 -17.49
CA THR A 147 3.65 -2.17 -16.25
C THR A 147 4.97 -1.51 -15.82
N LYS A 148 5.39 -0.43 -16.51
CA LYS A 148 6.44 0.47 -16.00
C LYS A 148 5.75 1.69 -15.40
N THR A 149 5.82 1.84 -14.09
CA THR A 149 5.56 3.12 -13.42
C THR A 149 6.61 4.11 -13.92
N SER A 150 6.25 4.98 -14.88
CA SER A 150 7.20 5.94 -15.45
C SER A 150 7.45 7.07 -14.46
N TYR A 151 8.57 7.01 -13.74
CA TYR A 151 9.03 8.12 -12.89
C TYR A 151 9.50 9.31 -13.75
N PRO A 152 9.38 10.55 -13.26
CA PRO A 152 9.90 11.72 -13.97
C PRO A 152 11.43 11.63 -14.11
N PRO A 153 12.02 12.20 -15.18
CA PRO A 153 13.47 12.23 -15.34
C PRO A 153 14.11 13.00 -14.18
N LEU A 154 15.20 12.44 -13.64
CA LEU A 154 15.90 13.02 -12.51
C LEU A 154 16.75 14.22 -12.99
N PRO A 155 16.52 15.44 -12.51
CA PRO A 155 17.31 16.62 -12.91
C PRO A 155 18.75 16.51 -12.38
N GLU A 156 19.69 17.20 -13.01
CA GLU A 156 21.08 17.29 -12.53
C GLU A 156 21.14 17.94 -11.14
N GLU A 157 22.14 17.57 -10.33
CA GLU A 157 22.22 18.08 -8.95
C GLU A 157 22.44 19.59 -8.93
N PRO A 158 21.68 20.36 -8.12
CA PRO A 158 21.82 21.80 -8.09
C PRO A 158 23.20 22.22 -7.56
N ILE A 159 23.87 23.09 -8.32
CA ILE A 159 25.21 23.60 -7.98
C ILE A 159 25.13 24.70 -6.90
N GLU A 160 24.04 25.47 -6.88
CA GLU A 160 23.84 26.59 -5.95
C GLU A 160 23.21 26.15 -4.63
N LYS A 161 23.94 26.34 -3.52
CA LYS A 161 23.52 25.85 -2.19
C LYS A 161 22.34 26.60 -1.55
N LYS A 162 21.99 27.79 -2.05
CA LYS A 162 21.09 28.74 -1.34
C LYS A 162 19.62 28.27 -1.25
N HIS A 163 19.18 27.42 -2.18
CA HIS A 163 17.81 26.91 -2.26
C HIS A 163 17.74 25.38 -2.31
N THR A 164 18.77 24.72 -1.80
CA THR A 164 18.88 23.25 -1.85
C THR A 164 18.44 22.59 -0.56
N CYS A 165 17.90 21.39 -0.72
CA CYS A 165 17.55 20.43 0.30
C CYS A 165 18.45 19.21 0.10
N LYS A 166 19.24 18.85 1.12
CA LYS A 166 20.01 17.60 1.10
C LYS A 166 19.19 16.50 1.74
N VAL A 167 19.06 15.37 1.05
CA VAL A 167 18.35 14.20 1.56
C VAL A 167 19.29 13.01 1.56
N GLY A 168 19.44 12.40 2.73
CA GLY A 168 20.13 11.11 2.87
C GLY A 168 19.12 9.97 2.78
N ILE A 169 19.49 8.85 2.18
CA ILE A 169 18.65 7.66 2.06
C ILE A 169 19.48 6.44 2.47
N CYS A 170 19.02 5.73 3.50
CA CYS A 170 19.52 4.40 3.84
C CYS A 170 18.82 3.38 2.94
N LEU A 171 19.58 2.70 2.09
CA LEU A 171 19.10 1.61 1.25
C LEU A 171 18.88 0.34 2.11
N PRO A 172 18.05 -0.61 1.66
CA PRO A 172 17.84 -1.89 2.33
C PRO A 172 19.12 -2.74 2.41
N SER A 173 20.05 -2.55 1.46
CA SER A 173 21.40 -3.13 1.49
C SER A 173 22.27 -2.63 2.64
N GLY A 174 21.81 -1.61 3.39
CA GLY A 174 22.55 -0.96 4.49
C GLY A 174 23.42 0.21 4.03
N GLU A 175 23.58 0.39 2.72
CA GLU A 175 24.33 1.52 2.16
C GLU A 175 23.58 2.85 2.36
N ARG A 176 24.35 3.93 2.45
CA ARG A 176 23.81 5.28 2.58
C ARG A 176 24.17 6.08 1.34
N VAL A 177 23.15 6.61 0.69
CA VAL A 177 23.29 7.55 -0.43
C VAL A 177 22.78 8.92 -0.02
N GLN A 178 23.24 9.96 -0.71
CA GLN A 178 22.77 11.31 -0.47
C GLN A 178 22.66 12.04 -1.81
N ARG A 179 21.62 12.88 -1.94
CA ARG A 179 21.45 13.75 -3.09
C ARG A 179 20.94 15.12 -2.66
N SER A 180 21.35 16.15 -3.40
CA SER A 180 20.79 17.50 -3.26
C SER A 180 19.66 17.71 -4.25
N PHE A 181 18.54 18.26 -3.78
CA PHE A 181 17.38 18.65 -4.58
C PHE A 181 17.10 20.14 -4.38
N LEU A 182 16.36 20.79 -5.28
CA LEU A 182 15.81 22.11 -4.97
C LEU A 182 14.68 21.95 -3.95
N LYS A 183 14.54 22.93 -3.06
CA LYS A 183 13.44 22.99 -2.09
C LYS A 183 12.05 22.93 -2.76
N THR A 184 11.94 23.51 -3.95
CA THR A 184 10.74 23.55 -4.78
C THR A 184 10.51 22.30 -5.62
N ASP A 185 11.48 21.39 -5.68
CA ASP A 185 11.32 20.16 -6.46
C ASP A 185 10.24 19.27 -5.84
N SER A 186 9.60 18.47 -6.70
CA SER A 186 8.63 17.47 -6.24
C SER A 186 9.31 16.32 -5.51
N THR A 187 8.72 15.88 -4.39
CA THR A 187 9.17 14.69 -3.65
C THR A 187 9.13 13.41 -4.49
N LYS A 188 8.40 13.40 -5.61
CA LYS A 188 8.40 12.31 -6.62
C LYS A 188 9.81 11.95 -7.12
N LEU A 189 10.72 12.92 -7.14
CA LEU A 189 12.12 12.70 -7.55
C LEU A 189 12.88 11.72 -6.64
N LEU A 190 12.38 11.46 -5.41
CA LEU A 190 12.93 10.40 -4.55
C LEU A 190 12.77 9.02 -5.18
N TRP A 191 11.62 8.75 -5.81
CA TRP A 191 11.39 7.48 -6.51
C TRP A 191 12.23 7.39 -7.78
N SER A 192 12.36 8.48 -8.53
CA SER A 192 13.29 8.56 -9.67
C SER A 192 14.71 8.25 -9.22
N PHE A 193 15.20 8.90 -8.17
CA PHE A 193 16.56 8.69 -7.66
C PHE A 193 16.77 7.26 -7.18
N CYS A 194 15.86 6.72 -6.36
CA CYS A 194 16.02 5.37 -5.84
C CYS A 194 15.91 4.30 -6.94
N SER A 195 15.08 4.51 -7.96
CA SER A 195 15.01 3.58 -9.11
C SER A 195 16.35 3.44 -9.84
N THR A 196 17.21 4.47 -9.82
CA THR A 196 18.57 4.39 -10.40
C THR A 196 19.57 3.62 -9.54
N LEU A 197 19.27 3.44 -8.25
CA LEU A 197 20.15 2.82 -7.26
C LEU A 197 19.81 1.35 -7.00
N LEU A 198 18.56 0.96 -7.24
CA LEU A 198 18.09 -0.41 -7.09
C LEU A 198 18.54 -1.25 -8.29
N LYS A 199 18.88 -2.52 -8.04
CA LYS A 199 19.20 -3.46 -9.13
C LYS A 199 17.91 -3.82 -9.89
N LYS A 200 18.01 -4.13 -11.19
CA LYS A 200 16.85 -4.53 -12.03
C LYS A 200 15.99 -5.67 -11.45
N GLU A 201 16.59 -6.54 -10.65
CA GLU A 201 15.89 -7.63 -9.95
C GLU A 201 14.98 -7.12 -8.81
N GLU A 202 15.31 -5.96 -8.23
CA GLU A 202 14.59 -5.27 -7.15
C GLU A 202 13.60 -4.19 -7.68
N GLU A 203 13.69 -3.80 -8.96
CA GLU A 203 12.74 -2.88 -9.63
C GLU A 203 11.31 -3.42 -9.65
N SER A 204 11.15 -4.74 -9.58
CA SER A 204 9.85 -5.41 -9.47
C SER A 204 9.21 -5.28 -8.09
N GLN A 205 9.99 -4.91 -7.07
CA GLN A 205 9.53 -4.72 -5.70
C GLN A 205 9.22 -3.24 -5.45
N SER A 206 7.94 -2.94 -5.20
CA SER A 206 7.54 -1.60 -4.77
C SER A 206 8.19 -1.25 -3.42
N PHE A 207 8.80 -0.06 -3.31
CA PHE A 207 9.44 0.43 -2.09
C PHE A 207 8.78 1.70 -1.53
N CYS A 208 8.99 1.97 -0.25
CA CYS A 208 8.51 3.18 0.43
C CYS A 208 9.61 3.85 1.27
N PHE A 209 9.39 5.12 1.63
CA PHE A 209 10.28 5.89 2.49
C PHE A 209 9.71 6.02 3.90
N ILE A 210 10.54 5.68 4.89
CA ILE A 210 10.27 5.92 6.30
C ILE A 210 11.00 7.22 6.67
N VAL A 211 10.24 8.21 7.12
CA VAL A 211 10.76 9.54 7.50
C VAL A 211 10.75 9.69 9.01
N PRO A 212 11.88 10.01 9.65
CA PRO A 212 11.90 10.28 11.08
C PRO A 212 11.05 11.51 11.41
N ARG A 213 10.03 11.35 12.27
CA ARG A 213 9.20 12.44 12.84
C ARG A 213 8.31 13.20 11.84
N SER A 214 8.08 12.66 10.64
CA SER A 214 7.14 13.21 9.66
C SER A 214 6.17 12.13 9.17
N PRO A 215 4.99 12.50 8.65
CA PRO A 215 4.11 11.54 7.99
C PRO A 215 4.83 10.87 6.81
N MET A 216 4.38 9.67 6.47
CA MET A 216 4.93 8.88 5.37
C MET A 216 4.90 9.64 4.03
N LEU A 217 5.96 9.48 3.23
CA LEU A 217 5.99 10.01 1.86
C LEU A 217 5.36 9.02 0.89
N PHE A 218 4.49 9.53 0.02
CA PHE A 218 3.84 8.74 -1.02
C PHE A 218 4.09 9.34 -2.40
N TYR A 219 4.30 8.48 -3.40
CA TYR A 219 4.61 8.92 -4.76
C TYR A 219 3.50 9.80 -5.35
N ASP A 220 2.25 9.51 -4.99
CA ASP A 220 1.09 10.17 -5.56
C ASP A 220 0.84 11.57 -4.98
N THR A 221 1.64 12.02 -4.00
CA THR A 221 1.52 13.38 -3.44
C THR A 221 2.28 14.41 -4.29
N ASP A 222 1.59 15.48 -4.68
CA ASP A 222 2.20 16.65 -5.30
C ASP A 222 2.72 17.60 -4.21
N THR A 223 3.71 17.14 -3.45
CA THR A 223 4.38 17.94 -2.41
C THR A 223 5.80 18.31 -2.83
N SER A 224 6.24 19.49 -2.41
CA SER A 224 7.64 19.91 -2.56
C SER A 224 8.53 19.40 -1.41
N PHE A 225 9.85 19.36 -1.60
CA PHE A 225 10.79 18.99 -0.54
C PHE A 225 10.74 19.92 0.68
N GLU A 226 10.43 21.20 0.48
CA GLU A 226 10.25 22.18 1.55
C GLU A 226 8.97 21.92 2.37
N GLU A 227 7.84 21.72 1.69
CA GLU A 227 6.56 21.40 2.35
C GLU A 227 6.61 20.06 3.09
N ALA A 228 7.32 19.07 2.53
CA ALA A 228 7.50 17.77 3.15
C ALA A 228 8.53 17.78 4.30
N GLY A 229 9.20 18.91 4.56
CA GLY A 229 10.16 19.03 5.66
C GLY A 229 11.38 18.12 5.54
N LEU A 230 11.85 17.85 4.32
CA LEU A 230 12.90 16.84 4.06
C LEU A 230 14.32 17.40 4.10
N SER A 231 14.48 18.68 4.44
CA SER A 231 15.79 19.35 4.47
C SER A 231 16.72 18.77 5.54
N ASN A 232 17.84 18.19 5.07
CA ASN A 232 18.84 17.49 5.88
C ASN A 232 18.28 16.25 6.61
N THR A 233 17.23 15.65 6.06
CA THR A 233 16.58 14.47 6.63
C THR A 233 17.22 13.20 6.11
N LEU A 234 17.34 12.21 6.99
CA LEU A 234 17.76 10.85 6.65
C LEU A 234 16.53 9.94 6.53
N LEU A 235 16.21 9.51 5.31
CA LEU A 235 15.14 8.58 5.01
C LEU A 235 15.65 7.15 5.08
N ARG A 236 14.76 6.20 5.37
CA ARG A 236 15.04 4.78 5.19
C ARG A 236 14.15 4.23 4.09
N LEU A 237 14.75 3.60 3.09
CA LEU A 237 14.04 2.87 2.05
C LEU A 237 13.74 1.45 2.57
N SER A 238 12.51 0.97 2.32
CA SER A 238 12.09 -0.39 2.67
C SER A 238 11.37 -1.02 1.48
N PHE A 239 11.66 -2.29 1.19
CA PHE A 239 10.93 -3.07 0.19
C PHE A 239 9.62 -3.62 0.74
N ARG A 240 8.63 -3.84 -0.14
CA ARG A 240 7.37 -4.50 0.18
C ARG A 240 7.60 -6.00 0.39
N GLY A 241 7.71 -6.43 1.65
CA GLY A 241 7.83 -7.86 2.00
C GLY A 241 8.58 -8.16 3.29
N ASP A 242 9.42 -7.23 3.75
CA ASP A 242 10.25 -7.37 4.96
C ASP A 242 9.61 -6.79 6.24
#